data_AF-A0A561BGE4-F1
#
_entry.id   AF-A0A561BGE4-F1
#
_cell.length_a   1.000
_cell.length_b   1.000
_cell.length_c   1.000
_cell.angle_alpha   90.00
_cell.angle_beta   90.00
_cell.angle_gamma   90.00
#
_symmetry.space_group_name_H-M   'P 1'
#
loop_
_entity.id
_entity.type
_entity.pdbx_description
1 polymer ?
#
loop_
_entity_poly.entity_id
_entity_poly.type
_entity_poly.pdbx_seq_one_letter_code
_entity_poly.pdbx_strand_id
1 'polypeptide(L)'
;MTAIDHKPSHPIEIVIDEVTYFIEDRELTGAQLRAVPKPDVSANRDLFLETPGPRDDVLIEPGKTYRVHRGSRFYTAPSTINPGAE
;
A
#
# COMPACT_ATOMS: atom_id res chain seq x y z
N MET A 1 7.53 19.25 29.93
CA MET A 1 7.98 19.16 28.52
C MET A 1 6.75 18.85 27.69
N THR A 2 6.49 19.68 26.69
CA THR A 2 5.19 19.94 26.06
C THR A 2 4.63 18.71 25.34
N ALA A 3 3.37 18.37 25.61
CA ALA A 3 2.60 17.46 24.78
C ALA A 3 2.48 18.07 23.39
N ILE A 4 3.05 17.40 22.39
CA ILE A 4 2.82 17.74 20.98
C ILE A 4 1.35 17.43 20.67
N ASP A 5 0.55 18.50 20.61
CA ASP A 5 -0.80 18.52 20.06
C ASP A 5 -0.73 18.03 18.60
N HIS A 6 -0.88 16.73 18.41
CA HIS A 6 -1.18 16.21 17.08
C HIS A 6 -2.63 16.58 16.82
N LYS A 7 -2.85 17.67 16.06
CA LYS A 7 -4.10 17.85 15.32
C LYS A 7 -4.47 16.50 14.70
N PRO A 8 -5.75 16.06 14.74
CA PRO A 8 -6.14 14.82 14.10
C PRO A 8 -5.71 14.89 12.63
N SER A 9 -4.76 14.02 12.27
CA SER A 9 -4.39 13.82 10.88
C SER A 9 -5.66 13.38 10.18
N HIS A 10 -6.11 14.14 9.19
CA HIS A 10 -7.26 13.72 8.40
C HIS A 10 -6.91 12.37 7.77
N PRO A 11 -7.84 11.39 7.79
CA PRO A 11 -7.58 10.09 7.21
C PRO A 11 -7.14 10.25 5.75
N ILE A 12 -6.15 9.45 5.36
CA ILE A 12 -5.59 9.45 4.02
C ILE A 12 -6.40 8.47 3.19
N GLU A 13 -7.04 8.99 2.15
CA GLU A 13 -7.74 8.18 1.17
C GLU A 13 -6.74 7.44 0.28
N ILE A 14 -6.91 6.13 0.14
CA ILE A 14 -6.19 5.28 -0.81
C ILE A 14 -7.19 4.38 -1.55
N VAL A 15 -6.76 3.81 -2.67
CA VAL A 15 -7.57 2.86 -3.45
C VAL A 15 -6.82 1.54 -3.55
N ILE A 16 -7.48 0.41 -3.28
CA ILE A 16 -6.94 -0.94 -3.51
C ILE A 16 -8.00 -1.73 -4.28
N ASP A 17 -7.66 -2.23 -5.47
CA ASP A 17 -8.60 -2.96 -6.35
C ASP A 17 -9.93 -2.22 -6.55
N GLU A 18 -9.84 -0.93 -6.89
CA GLU A 18 -10.98 -0.02 -7.09
C GLU A 18 -11.83 0.28 -5.84
N VAL A 19 -11.46 -0.26 -4.67
CA VAL A 19 -12.11 0.03 -3.39
C VAL A 19 -11.36 1.11 -2.63
N THR A 20 -12.07 2.13 -2.16
CA THR A 20 -11.50 3.22 -1.35
C THR A 20 -11.37 2.82 0.12
N TYR A 21 -10.20 3.08 0.69
CA TYR A 21 -9.91 2.91 2.12
C TYR A 21 -9.37 4.21 2.72
N PHE A 22 -9.51 4.33 4.03
CA PHE A 22 -9.05 5.47 4.81
C PHE A 22 -8.06 4.96 5.87
N ILE A 23 -6.81 5.43 5.81
CA ILE A 23 -5.73 5.06 6.73
C ILE A 23 -5.29 6.26 7.57
N GLU A 24 -4.75 6.03 8.75
CA GLU A 24 -4.32 7.09 9.67
C GLU A 24 -2.86 7.51 9.44
N ASP A 25 -1.99 6.54 9.16
CA ASP A 25 -0.56 6.73 8.96
C ASP A 25 -0.19 6.99 7.50
N ARG A 26 0.86 7.77 7.28
CA ARG A 26 1.45 7.99 5.95
C ARG A 26 2.59 7.04 5.64
N GLU A 27 3.08 6.31 6.63
CA GLU A 27 4.20 5.39 6.49
C GLU A 27 3.74 4.03 6.98
N LEU A 28 3.56 3.10 6.04
CA LEU A 28 3.12 1.74 6.34
C LEU A 28 4.11 0.74 5.77
N THR A 29 4.37 -0.31 6.53
CA THR A 29 5.02 -1.49 5.99
C THR A 29 4.14 -2.14 4.92
N GLY A 30 4.76 -2.88 4.00
CA GLY A 30 4.00 -3.66 3.03
C GLY A 30 3.04 -4.64 3.70
N ALA A 31 3.42 -5.23 4.84
CA ALA A 31 2.53 -6.07 5.62
C ALA A 31 1.29 -5.31 6.14
N GLN A 32 1.46 -4.08 6.63
CA GLN A 32 0.34 -3.24 7.06
C GLN A 32 -0.55 -2.83 5.87
N LEU A 33 0.03 -2.48 4.72
CA LEU A 33 -0.74 -2.18 3.49
C LEU A 33 -1.60 -3.38 3.04
N ARG A 34 -1.04 -4.59 3.12
CA ARG A 34 -1.75 -5.84 2.82
C ARG A 34 -2.87 -6.16 3.80
N ALA A 35 -2.83 -5.61 5.01
CA ALA A 35 -3.84 -5.80 6.05
C ALA A 35 -4.96 -4.72 6.04
N VAL A 36 -4.87 -3.73 5.15
CA VAL A 36 -5.91 -2.70 4.97
C VAL A 36 -7.25 -3.30 4.52
N PRO A 37 -7.33 -4.07 3.42
CA PRO A 37 -8.60 -4.70 3.04
C PRO A 37 -8.99 -5.78 4.05
N LYS A 38 -10.30 -6.08 4.12
CA LYS A 38 -10.84 -7.20 4.90
C LYS A 38 -11.69 -8.08 3.98
N PRO A 39 -11.29 -9.35 3.75
CA PRO A 39 -10.09 -10.02 4.26
C PRO A 39 -8.78 -9.44 3.72
N ASP A 40 -7.69 -9.68 4.45
CA ASP A 40 -6.33 -9.23 4.09
C ASP A 40 -5.91 -9.77 2.71
N VAL A 41 -4.95 -9.08 2.05
CA VAL A 41 -4.39 -9.54 0.78
C VAL A 41 -3.64 -10.87 0.97
N SER A 42 -4.23 -11.94 0.46
CA SER A 42 -3.68 -13.31 0.51
C SER A 42 -2.22 -13.38 0.07
N ALA A 43 -1.43 -14.23 0.72
CA ALA A 43 -0.02 -14.46 0.41
C ALA A 43 0.24 -14.95 -1.03
N ASN A 44 -0.79 -15.46 -1.72
CA ASN A 44 -0.71 -15.86 -3.13
C ASN A 44 -1.01 -14.71 -4.12
N ARG A 45 -1.05 -13.48 -3.63
CA ARG A 45 -1.21 -12.27 -4.44
C ARG A 45 -0.12 -11.27 -4.13
N ASP A 46 0.33 -10.62 -5.18
CA ASP A 46 1.19 -9.45 -5.10
C ASP A 46 0.32 -8.20 -4.94
N LEU A 47 0.87 -7.20 -4.26
CA LEU A 47 0.28 -5.87 -4.13
C LEU A 47 1.23 -4.89 -4.80
N PHE A 48 0.73 -4.10 -5.75
CA PHE A 48 1.51 -3.10 -6.47
C PHE A 48 0.99 -1.70 -6.16
N LEU A 49 1.90 -0.72 -6.10
CA LEU A 49 1.58 0.70 -6.12
C LEU A 49 1.68 1.21 -7.56
N GLU A 50 0.55 1.69 -8.08
CA GLU A 50 0.43 2.27 -9.42
C GLU A 50 1.31 3.54 -9.51
N THR A 51 2.21 3.57 -10.49
CA THR A 51 3.08 4.72 -10.75
C THR A 51 2.64 5.42 -12.03
N PRO A 52 2.27 6.71 -11.98
CA PRO A 52 1.87 7.44 -13.19
C PRO A 52 2.98 7.53 -14.24
N GLY A 53 2.62 7.30 -15.50
CA GLY A 53 3.51 7.48 -16.66
C GLY A 53 4.21 6.18 -17.09
N PRO A 54 5.38 6.27 -17.74
CA PRO A 54 6.04 5.12 -18.35
C PRO A 54 6.89 4.29 -17.38
N ARG A 55 6.77 4.53 -16.06
CA ARG A 55 7.57 3.81 -15.05
C ARG A 55 6.85 2.54 -14.64
N ASP A 56 7.61 1.52 -14.28
CA ASP A 56 7.06 0.30 -13.73
C ASP A 56 6.37 0.55 -12.37
N ASP A 57 5.30 -0.18 -12.13
CA ASP A 57 4.58 -0.20 -10.86
C ASP A 57 5.44 -0.85 -9.76
N VAL A 58 5.29 -0.34 -8.53
CA VAL A 58 6.16 -0.74 -7.42
C VAL A 58 5.57 -1.93 -6.68
N LEU A 59 6.26 -3.06 -6.69
CA LEU A 59 5.91 -4.21 -5.85
C LEU A 59 6.04 -3.84 -4.36
N ILE A 60 4.97 -4.08 -3.60
CA ILE A 60 4.89 -3.85 -2.16
C ILE A 60 5.39 -5.09 -1.40
N GLU A 61 6.66 -5.02 -0.98
CA GLU A 61 7.33 -6.05 -0.20
C GLU A 61 6.91 -5.97 1.29
N PRO A 62 6.58 -7.09 1.95
CA PRO A 62 6.05 -7.08 3.31
C PRO A 62 6.91 -6.36 4.35
N GLY A 63 8.24 -6.46 4.22
CA GLY A 63 9.20 -5.90 5.18
C GLY A 63 9.67 -4.48 4.88
N LYS A 64 9.22 -3.85 3.79
CA LYS A 64 9.61 -2.47 3.43
C LYS A 64 8.55 -1.47 3.86
N THR A 65 8.98 -0.29 4.27
CA THR A 65 8.09 0.84 4.58
C THR A 65 7.88 1.70 3.34
N TYR A 66 6.63 2.04 3.07
CA TYR A 66 6.20 2.85 1.95
C TYR A 66 5.54 4.12 2.46
N ARG A 67 5.90 5.24 1.83
CA ARG A 67 5.21 6.51 2.05
C ARG A 67 3.99 6.57 1.14
N VAL A 68 2.83 6.76 1.75
CA VAL A 68 1.53 6.77 1.09
C VAL A 68 1.01 8.20 1.00
N HIS A 69 0.43 8.52 -0.14
CA HIS A 69 -0.15 9.83 -0.42
C HIS A 69 -1.66 9.68 -0.62
N ARG A 70 -2.39 10.78 -0.42
CA ARG A 70 -3.82 10.81 -0.71
C ARG A 70 -4.04 10.52 -2.19
N GLY A 71 -4.91 9.56 -2.49
CA GLY A 71 -5.17 9.10 -3.85
C GLY A 71 -4.14 8.11 -4.38
N SER A 72 -3.20 7.61 -3.58
CA SER A 72 -2.36 6.47 -3.96
C SER A 72 -3.26 5.30 -4.34
N ARG A 73 -2.96 4.69 -5.50
CA ARG A 73 -3.72 3.57 -6.06
C ARG A 73 -2.86 2.32 -6.01
N PHE A 74 -3.46 1.25 -5.52
CA PHE A 74 -2.87 -0.06 -5.46
C PHE A 74 -3.78 -1.06 -6.16
N TYR A 75 -3.18 -2.12 -6.67
CA TYR A 75 -3.92 -3.24 -7.23
C TYR A 75 -3.23 -4.55 -6.88
N THR A 76 -4.00 -5.62 -6.84
CA THR A 76 -3.47 -6.94 -6.56
C THR A 76 -3.48 -7.82 -7.81
N ALA A 77 -2.40 -8.57 -8.00
CA ALA A 77 -2.27 -9.52 -9.10
C ALA A 77 -2.00 -10.93 -8.55
N PRO A 78 -2.32 -12.01 -9.27
CA PRO A 78 -1.83 -13.35 -8.92
C PRO A 78 -0.31 -13.32 -8.79
N SER A 79 0.23 -13.85 -7.69
CA SER A 79 1.67 -13.97 -7.56
C SER A 79 2.15 -14.98 -8.61
N THR A 80 2.78 -14.47 -9.67
CA THR A 80 3.55 -15.34 -10.56
C THR A 80 4.85 -15.60 -9.82
N ILE A 81 5.07 -16.83 -9.36
CA ILE A 81 6.44 -17.28 -9.08
C ILE A 81 7.13 -17.17 -10.43
N ASN A 82 7.89 -16.11 -10.67
CA ASN A 82 8.53 -15.86 -11.95
C ASN A 82 9.79 -16.75 -12.00
N PRO A 83 9.85 -17.85 -12.77
CA PRO A 83 11.05 -18.68 -12.86
C PRO A 83 12.16 -18.06 -13.74
N GLY A 84 12.01 -16.81 -14.17
CA GLY A 84 12.93 -16.14 -15.10
C GLY A 84 13.57 -14.90 -14.49
N ALA A 85 14.50 -15.09 -13.56
CA ALA A 85 15.63 -14.17 -13.46
C ALA A 85 16.72 -14.75 -14.37
N GLU A 86 16.84 -14.21 -15.59
CA GLU A 86 18.03 -14.35 -16.44
C GLU A 86 18.90 -13.10 -16.32
#